data_AF-A0A2N2XK36-F1
#
_entry.id   AF-A0A2N2XK36-F1
#
_cell.length_a   1.000
_cell.length_b   1.000
_cell.length_c   1.000
_cell.angle_alpha   90.00
_cell.angle_beta   90.00
_cell.angle_gamma   90.00
#
_symmetry.space_group_name_H-M   'P 1'
#
loop_
_entity.id
_entity.type
_entity.pdbx_description
1 polymer ?
#
loop_
_entity_poly.entity_id
_entity_poly.type
_entity_poly.pdbx_seq_one_letter_code
_entity_poly.pdbx_strand_id
1 'polypeptide(L)'
;DMRYDTATVNITIEPQPSPNLGPDRTVCENQTVLLDAGFNPQWTYLWSTGATTSSIAVSNSGTYGVTVTSPNSCIGSDTVVLSILPGSTPLPKQIRHN
;
A
#
# COMPACT_ATOMS: atom_id res chain seq x y z
N ASP A 1 -38.47 -17.59 -44.61
CA ASP A 1 -37.37 -18.13 -43.80
C ASP A 1 -36.58 -16.95 -43.25
N MET A 2 -36.78 -16.60 -41.98
CA MET A 2 -36.06 -15.50 -41.32
C MET A 2 -35.01 -16.12 -40.41
N ARG A 3 -33.74 -16.02 -40.81
CA ARG A 3 -32.62 -16.46 -39.97
C ARG A 3 -32.30 -15.36 -38.97
N TYR A 4 -32.67 -15.58 -37.71
CA TYR A 4 -32.08 -14.84 -36.61
C TYR A 4 -30.64 -15.32 -36.44
N ASP A 5 -29.69 -14.47 -36.80
CA ASP A 5 -28.29 -14.69 -36.48
C ASP A 5 -28.05 -14.16 -35.05
N THR A 6 -27.83 -15.06 -34.11
CA THR A 6 -27.54 -14.69 -32.72
C THR A 6 -26.04 -14.47 -32.57
N ALA A 7 -25.61 -13.21 -32.57
CA ALA A 7 -24.26 -12.85 -32.16
C ALA A 7 -24.19 -12.86 -30.62
N THR A 8 -23.24 -13.62 -30.07
CA THR A 8 -22.95 -13.61 -28.63
C THR A 8 -21.93 -12.52 -28.30
N VAL A 9 -22.28 -11.61 -27.40
CA VAL A 9 -21.33 -10.66 -26.78
C VAL A 9 -20.84 -11.27 -25.47
N ASN A 10 -19.54 -11.51 -25.37
CA ASN A 10 -18.92 -11.91 -24.12
C ASN A 10 -18.65 -10.66 -23.28
N ILE A 11 -19.37 -10.51 -22.16
CA ILE A 11 -19.12 -9.46 -21.18
C ILE A 11 -18.24 -10.04 -20.08
N THR A 12 -17.02 -9.51 -19.95
CA THR A 12 -16.10 -9.88 -18.87
C THR A 12 -16.19 -8.82 -17.77
N ILE A 13 -16.65 -9.20 -16.59
CA ILE A 13 -16.61 -8.31 -15.41
C ILE A 13 -15.21 -8.42 -14.79
N GLU A 14 -14.49 -7.31 -14.73
CA GLU A 14 -13.18 -7.26 -14.06
C GLU A 14 -13.35 -6.91 -12.58
N PRO A 15 -12.64 -7.59 -11.66
CA PRO A 15 -12.66 -7.21 -10.26
C PRO A 15 -12.03 -5.83 -10.04
N GLN A 16 -12.70 -4.99 -9.26
CA GLN A 16 -12.16 -3.70 -8.84
C GLN A 16 -10.97 -3.93 -7.89
N PRO A 17 -9.85 -3.20 -8.06
CA PRO A 17 -8.76 -3.21 -7.09
C PRO A 17 -9.24 -2.74 -5.71
N SER A 18 -8.90 -3.50 -4.66
CA SER A 18 -9.18 -3.15 -3.27
C SER A 18 -7.92 -3.38 -2.43
N PRO A 19 -6.86 -2.56 -2.61
CA PRO A 19 -5.67 -2.65 -1.77
C PRO A 19 -6.03 -2.43 -0.29
N ASN A 20 -5.31 -3.11 0.61
CA ASN A 20 -5.49 -2.98 2.05
C ASN A 20 -4.13 -3.09 2.75
N LEU A 21 -3.61 -1.93 3.19
CA LEU A 21 -2.35 -1.76 3.90
C LEU A 21 -2.49 -2.04 5.41
N GLY A 22 -3.72 -2.26 5.88
CA GLY A 22 -4.04 -2.48 7.28
C GLY A 22 -4.09 -1.18 8.10
N PRO A 23 -4.16 -1.28 9.43
CA PRO A 23 -4.25 -0.12 10.30
C PRO A 23 -2.93 0.65 10.37
N ASP A 24 -3.02 1.89 10.86
CA ASP A 24 -1.87 2.71 11.22
C ASP A 24 -0.95 2.00 12.21
N ARG A 25 0.36 2.22 12.07
CA ARG A 25 1.38 1.50 12.82
C ARG A 25 2.32 2.45 13.52
N THR A 26 2.71 2.08 14.72
CA THR A 26 3.84 2.71 15.42
C THR A 26 4.94 1.67 15.56
N VAL A 27 6.15 2.00 15.09
CA VAL A 27 7.31 1.09 15.11
C VAL A 27 8.50 1.76 15.77
N CYS A 28 9.44 0.98 16.29
CA CYS A 28 10.66 1.53 16.89
C CYS A 28 11.58 2.09 15.81
N GLU A 29 12.42 3.05 16.19
CA GLU A 29 13.50 3.53 15.35
C GLU A 29 14.35 2.37 14.80
N ASN A 30 14.78 2.50 13.55
CA ASN A 30 15.53 1.49 12.77
C ASN A 30 14.76 0.20 12.43
N GLN A 31 13.44 0.15 12.62
CA GLN A 31 12.62 -0.93 12.06
C GLN A 31 12.17 -0.60 10.64
N THR A 32 12.19 -1.62 9.79
CA THR A 32 11.64 -1.56 8.44
C THR A 32 10.27 -2.23 8.42
N VAL A 33 9.30 -1.56 7.82
CA VAL A 33 7.95 -2.07 7.59
C VAL A 33 7.77 -2.37 6.11
N LEU A 34 7.29 -3.57 5.81
CA LEU A 34 6.82 -3.92 4.48
C LEU A 34 5.34 -3.51 4.35
N LEU A 35 5.06 -2.63 3.41
CA LEU A 35 3.70 -2.30 2.98
C LEU A 35 3.42 -3.07 1.70
N ASP A 36 2.36 -3.86 1.69
CA ASP A 36 1.96 -4.72 0.58
C ASP A 36 0.54 -4.37 0.14
N ALA A 37 0.37 -3.96 -1.12
CA ALA A 37 -0.91 -3.61 -1.71
C ALA A 37 -1.65 -4.82 -2.32
N GLY A 38 -1.05 -6.01 -2.25
CA GLY A 38 -1.50 -7.22 -2.92
C GLY A 38 -0.93 -7.33 -4.34
N PHE A 39 -0.42 -8.52 -4.70
CA PHE A 39 0.16 -8.76 -6.02
C PHE A 39 -0.89 -9.26 -7.03
N ASN A 40 -0.98 -8.54 -8.14
CA ASN A 40 -1.63 -8.95 -9.37
C ASN A 40 -0.72 -8.57 -10.57
N PRO A 41 -0.37 -9.51 -11.45
CA PRO A 41 0.57 -9.29 -12.55
C PRO A 41 0.04 -8.36 -13.66
N GLN A 42 -1.27 -8.16 -13.75
CA GLN A 42 -1.89 -7.33 -14.78
C GLN A 42 -2.17 -5.90 -14.29
N TRP A 43 -2.05 -5.65 -12.99
CA TRP A 43 -2.35 -4.35 -12.38
C TRP A 43 -1.11 -3.48 -12.27
N THR A 44 -1.32 -2.17 -12.30
CA THR A 44 -0.26 -1.18 -12.08
C THR A 44 -0.40 -0.55 -10.70
N TYR A 45 0.73 -0.19 -10.09
CA TYR A 45 0.81 0.39 -8.76
C TYR A 45 1.47 1.76 -8.86
N LEU A 46 0.99 2.70 -8.05
CA LEU A 46 1.62 4.00 -7.86
C LEU A 46 1.60 4.36 -6.38
N TRP A 47 2.77 4.35 -5.77
CA TRP A 47 2.95 4.74 -4.38
C TRP A 47 3.18 6.24 -4.24
N SER A 48 2.86 6.82 -3.08
CA SER A 48 3.19 8.21 -2.75
C SER A 48 4.70 8.50 -2.77
N THR A 49 5.54 7.46 -2.72
CA THR A 49 7.00 7.53 -2.89
C THR A 49 7.46 7.55 -4.36
N GLY A 50 6.54 7.36 -5.31
CA GLY A 50 6.83 7.19 -6.74
C GLY A 50 7.16 5.75 -7.16
N ALA A 51 7.18 4.80 -6.24
CA ALA A 51 7.40 3.39 -6.57
C ALA A 51 6.20 2.78 -7.34
N THR A 52 6.47 1.74 -8.13
CA THR A 52 5.46 1.04 -8.96
C THR A 52 5.40 -0.47 -8.71
N THR A 53 6.08 -0.95 -7.67
CA THR A 53 6.04 -2.34 -7.21
C THR A 53 4.78 -2.61 -6.40
N SER A 54 4.37 -3.88 -6.25
CA SER A 54 3.22 -4.25 -5.42
C SER A 54 3.45 -4.02 -3.92
N SER A 55 4.71 -3.92 -3.50
CA SER A 55 5.11 -3.67 -2.12
C SER A 55 6.27 -2.67 -2.04
N ILE A 56 6.36 -1.94 -0.92
CA ILE A 56 7.48 -1.07 -0.59
C ILE A 56 7.98 -1.34 0.84
N ALA A 57 9.29 -1.17 1.04
CA ALA A 57 9.91 -1.19 2.37
C ALA A 57 10.15 0.24 2.84
N VAL A 58 9.62 0.58 4.03
CA VAL A 58 9.68 1.93 4.60
C VAL A 58 10.20 1.90 6.03
N SER A 59 10.99 2.89 6.41
CA SER A 59 11.60 2.99 7.75
C SER A 59 11.39 4.36 8.40
N ASN A 60 10.77 5.31 7.69
CA ASN A 60 10.57 6.67 8.15
C ASN A 60 9.11 6.87 8.54
N SER A 61 8.87 7.77 9.50
CA SER A 61 7.50 8.20 9.80
C SER A 61 6.93 8.95 8.60
N GLY A 62 5.65 8.73 8.30
CA GLY A 62 4.99 9.39 7.19
C GLY A 62 3.64 8.76 6.86
N THR A 63 2.94 9.39 5.93
CA THR A 63 1.73 8.81 5.32
C THR A 63 2.12 8.17 4.00
N TYR A 64 1.83 6.88 3.86
CA TYR A 64 2.08 6.11 2.65
C TYR A 64 0.75 5.76 2.01
N GLY A 65 0.60 6.10 0.73
CA GLY A 65 -0.59 5.77 -0.05
C GLY A 65 -0.21 4.97 -1.28
N VAL A 66 -1.11 4.09 -1.71
CA VAL A 66 -0.99 3.34 -2.96
C VAL A 66 -2.24 3.53 -3.79
N THR A 67 -2.07 3.73 -5.09
CA THR A 67 -3.14 3.64 -6.08
C THR A 67 -2.87 2.43 -6.97
N VAL A 68 -3.86 1.57 -7.13
CA VAL A 68 -3.80 0.36 -7.94
C VAL A 68 -4.80 0.50 -9.09
N THR A 69 -4.34 0.29 -10.32
CA THR A 69 -5.17 0.43 -11.52
C THR A 69 -5.22 -0.88 -12.30
N SER A 70 -6.43 -1.33 -12.62
CA SER A 70 -6.64 -2.51 -13.47
C SER A 70 -6.48 -2.16 -14.97
N PRO A 71 -6.24 -3.16 -15.85
CA PRO A 71 -6.24 -2.98 -17.31
C PRO A 71 -7.46 -2.26 -17.87
N ASN A 72 -8.66 -2.48 -17.31
CA ASN A 72 -9.87 -1.76 -17.74
C ASN A 72 -10.11 -0.45 -16.96
N SER A 73 -9.04 0.12 -16.38
CA SER A 73 -9.05 1.42 -15.70
C SER A 73 -9.91 1.49 -14.44
N CYS A 74 -10.23 0.35 -13.81
CA CYS A 74 -10.78 0.36 -12.45
C CYS A 74 -9.68 0.74 -11.46
N ILE A 75 -9.99 1.63 -10.52
CA ILE A 75 -9.01 2.15 -9.56
C ILE A 75 -9.43 1.76 -8.14
N GLY A 76 -8.43 1.36 -7.36
CA GLY A 76 -8.51 1.24 -5.91
C GLY A 76 -7.35 1.97 -5.25
N SER A 77 -7.54 2.48 -4.04
CA SER A 77 -6.50 3.14 -3.28
C SER A 77 -6.63 2.87 -1.79
N ASP A 78 -5.51 2.94 -1.10
CA ASP A 78 -5.47 2.86 0.36
C ASP A 78 -4.30 3.66 0.92
N THR A 79 -4.40 4.05 2.19
CA THR A 79 -3.44 4.88 2.91
C THR A 79 -3.18 4.35 4.31
N VAL A 80 -1.93 4.41 4.75
CA VAL A 80 -1.51 4.04 6.10
C VAL A 80 -0.56 5.09 6.67
N VAL A 81 -0.70 5.37 7.96
CA VAL A 81 0.22 6.24 8.71
C VAL A 81 1.23 5.38 9.47
N LEU A 82 2.51 5.69 9.28
CA LEU A 82 3.62 5.11 10.03
C LEU A 82 4.20 6.15 11.00
N SER A 83 4.24 5.82 12.28
CA SER A 83 4.86 6.63 13.33
C SER A 83 6.10 5.93 13.88
N ILE A 84 7.18 6.67 14.11
CA ILE A 84 8.42 6.13 14.70
C ILE A 84 8.51 6.52 16.17
N LEU A 85 8.62 5.52 17.04
CA LEU A 85 9.00 5.73 18.44
C LEU A 85 10.52 5.90 18.51
N PRO A 86 11.02 7.06 18.98
CA PRO A 86 12.46 7.22 19.19
C PRO A 86 12.93 6.19 20.22
N GLY A 87 14.09 5.58 19.95
CA GLY A 87 14.69 4.65 20.90
C GLY A 87 14.83 5.35 22.24
N SER A 88 14.44 4.69 23.33
CA SER A 88 14.57 5.23 24.69
C SER A 88 16.02 5.64 24.91
N THR A 89 16.32 6.93 24.76
CA THR A 89 17.63 7.46 25.10
C THR A 89 17.76 7.31 26.61
N PRO A 90 18.77 6.59 27.12
CA PRO A 90 19.04 6.61 28.54
C PRO A 90 19.27 8.06 28.94
N LEU A 91 18.43 8.60 29.82
CA LEU A 91 18.67 9.90 30.45
C LEU A 91 20.13 9.89 30.95
N PRO A 92 20.93 10.95 30.71
CA PRO A 92 22.25 11.04 31.32
C PRO A 92 22.04 10.91 32.83
N LYS A 93 22.64 9.88 33.44
CA LYS A 93 22.65 9.75 34.90
C LYS A 93 23.12 11.09 35.43
N GLN A 94 22.25 11.79 36.17
CA GLN A 94 22.64 12.95 36.96
C GLN A 94 23.79 12.50 37.86
N ILE A 95 25.01 12.91 37.53
CA ILE A 95 26.16 12.77 38.41
C ILE A 95 25.85 13.72 39.58
N ARG A 96 25.32 13.17 40.68
CA ARG A 96 25.29 13.92 41.93
C ARG A 96 26.74 14.17 42.31
N HIS A 97 27.20 15.39 42.09
CA HIS A 97 28.39 15.89 42.76
C HIS A 97 28.03 16.03 44.24
N ASN A 98 28.79 15.36 45.09
CA ASN A 98 28.74 15.48 46.55
C ASN A 98 30.11 15.95 47.04
#